data_AF-T0ZQG1-F1
#
_entry.id   AF-T0ZQG1-F1
#
_cell.length_a   1.000
_cell.length_b   1.000
_cell.length_c   1.000
_cell.angle_alpha   90.00
_cell.angle_beta   90.00
_cell.angle_gamma   90.00
#
_symmetry.space_group_name_H-M   'P 1'
#
loop_
_entity.id
_entity.type
_entity.pdbx_description
1 polymer ?
#
loop_
_entity_poly.entity_id
_entity_poly.type
_entity_poly.pdbx_seq_one_letter_code
_entity_poly.pdbx_strand_id
1 'polypeptide(L)'
;MRLISIGYQLLDPDGSFGESTSRAIGRFQSLRGLRVTGTLDKNTWDTLVEAGYSLGDRMLYLKSPMFRGDDVAELQARLGSIGFDPGRVDGIFGERTSRALIDFQENVALHPDGFCGKETVT
;
A
#
# COMPACT_ATOMS: atom_id res chain seq x y z
N MET A 1 2.15 -16.39 -16.31
CA MET A 1 2.86 -17.30 -15.36
C MET A 1 3.05 -16.53 -14.05
N ARG A 2 2.90 -17.07 -12.83
CA ARG A 2 2.48 -18.41 -12.37
C ARG A 2 2.02 -18.27 -10.90
N LEU A 3 0.70 -18.24 -10.64
CA LEU A 3 0.12 -18.16 -9.29
C LEU A 3 -0.84 -19.36 -9.09
N ILE A 4 -0.28 -20.55 -8.89
CA ILE A 4 -1.04 -21.78 -8.63
C ILE A 4 -0.30 -22.62 -7.57
N SER A 5 -1.07 -23.19 -6.63
CA SER A 5 -0.66 -24.11 -5.55
C SER A 5 0.00 -23.42 -4.33
N ILE A 6 -0.80 -22.89 -3.40
CA ILE A 6 -1.27 -23.63 -2.21
C ILE A 6 -0.12 -24.25 -1.41
N GLY A 7 0.15 -23.64 -0.25
CA GLY A 7 0.59 -24.36 0.96
C GLY A 7 2.03 -24.83 1.01
N TYR A 8 2.89 -24.03 1.64
CA TYR A 8 3.84 -24.59 2.59
C TYR A 8 3.94 -23.74 3.88
N GLN A 9 4.28 -24.37 5.00
CA GLN A 9 4.17 -23.85 6.37
C GLN A 9 5.37 -23.07 6.97
N LEU A 10 6.02 -22.15 6.23
CA LEU A 10 6.65 -20.90 6.77
C LEU A 10 8.19 -20.80 7.11
N LEU A 11 9.07 -21.44 6.29
CA LEU A 11 10.56 -21.60 6.33
C LEU A 11 11.30 -21.93 7.68
N ASP A 12 11.80 -23.16 7.75
CA ASP A 12 12.66 -23.92 8.68
C ASP A 12 14.12 -24.06 8.11
N PRO A 13 15.10 -24.62 8.85
CA PRO A 13 16.53 -24.37 8.65
C PRO A 13 17.21 -24.85 7.34
N ASP A 14 16.60 -25.73 6.56
CA ASP A 14 17.09 -26.15 5.23
C ASP A 14 16.64 -25.21 4.10
N GLY A 15 15.89 -24.15 4.45
CA GLY A 15 15.22 -23.29 3.48
C GLY A 15 13.88 -23.85 3.03
N SER A 16 13.18 -24.61 3.89
CA SER A 16 11.87 -25.21 3.59
C SER A 16 10.79 -24.94 4.64
N PHE A 17 9.55 -24.97 4.22
CA PHE A 17 8.32 -24.61 4.90
C PHE A 17 7.97 -24.70 6.46
N GLY A 18 8.58 -24.02 7.49
CA GLY A 18 8.31 -24.24 8.97
C GLY A 18 7.84 -23.11 9.98
N GLU A 19 7.68 -23.40 11.29
CA GLU A 19 6.70 -22.73 12.23
C GLU A 19 6.85 -21.21 12.50
N SER A 20 8.05 -20.64 12.46
CA SER A 20 8.29 -19.27 12.96
C SER A 20 7.62 -18.19 12.12
N THR A 21 7.68 -18.29 10.79
CA THR A 21 7.03 -17.31 9.91
C THR A 21 5.50 -17.49 9.94
N SER A 22 4.97 -18.63 10.42
CA SER A 22 3.52 -18.85 10.62
C SER A 22 2.95 -17.92 11.68
N ARG A 23 3.67 -17.78 12.79
CA ARG A 23 3.31 -16.81 13.83
C ARG A 23 3.48 -15.36 13.33
N ALA A 24 4.45 -15.10 12.45
CA ALA A 24 4.63 -13.78 11.83
C ALA A 24 3.49 -13.42 10.87
N ILE A 25 3.09 -14.33 9.97
CA ILE A 25 1.93 -14.13 9.08
C ILE A 25 0.64 -14.04 9.90
N GLY A 26 0.43 -14.89 10.89
CA GLY A 26 -0.75 -14.84 11.75
C GLY A 26 -0.88 -13.50 12.48
N ARG A 27 0.25 -12.93 12.96
CA ARG A 27 0.30 -11.56 13.51
C ARG A 27 -0.02 -10.51 12.45
N PHE A 28 0.59 -10.57 11.27
CA PHE A 28 0.30 -9.63 10.18
C PHE A 28 -1.18 -9.66 9.78
N GLN A 29 -1.75 -10.85 9.59
CA GLN A 29 -3.17 -11.04 9.31
C GLN A 29 -4.04 -10.40 10.40
N SER A 30 -3.72 -10.66 11.68
CA SER A 30 -4.45 -10.06 12.81
C SER A 30 -4.34 -8.53 12.84
N LEU A 31 -3.17 -7.95 12.53
CA LEU A 31 -2.95 -6.50 12.49
C LEU A 31 -3.70 -5.82 11.34
N ARG A 32 -3.83 -6.49 10.19
CA ARG A 32 -4.53 -5.98 8.99
C ARG A 32 -6.01 -6.39 8.93
N GLY A 33 -6.56 -6.99 9.99
CA GLY A 33 -7.95 -7.42 10.05
C GLY A 33 -8.32 -8.59 9.13
N LEU A 34 -7.32 -9.32 8.63
CA LEU A 34 -7.52 -10.51 7.80
C LEU A 34 -7.87 -11.72 8.67
N ARG A 35 -8.46 -12.76 8.04
CA ARG A 35 -8.63 -14.07 8.69
C ARG A 35 -7.25 -14.62 9.07
N VAL A 36 -7.03 -14.83 10.36
CA VAL A 36 -5.79 -15.43 10.88
C VAL A 36 -5.77 -16.92 10.50
N THR A 37 -4.93 -17.27 9.54
CA THR A 37 -4.66 -18.65 9.10
C THR A 37 -3.20 -19.06 9.31
N GLY A 38 -2.29 -18.08 9.50
CA GLY A 38 -0.85 -18.27 9.44
C GLY A 38 -0.31 -18.54 8.03
N THR A 39 -1.18 -18.67 7.01
CA THR A 39 -0.78 -19.05 5.65
C THR A 39 -0.78 -17.87 4.68
N LEU A 40 0.18 -17.85 3.77
CA LEU A 40 0.30 -16.85 2.72
C LEU A 40 -0.66 -17.14 1.55
N ASP A 41 -1.96 -16.91 1.76
CA ASP A 41 -2.94 -16.96 0.67
C ASP A 41 -2.89 -15.69 -0.21
N LYS A 42 -3.65 -15.66 -1.32
CA LYS A 42 -3.64 -14.52 -2.25
C LYS A 42 -4.02 -13.21 -1.55
N ASN A 43 -5.03 -13.23 -0.67
CA ASN A 43 -5.51 -12.04 0.02
C ASN A 43 -4.45 -11.50 1.01
N THR A 44 -3.77 -12.40 1.70
CA THR A 44 -2.65 -12.09 2.60
C THR A 44 -1.44 -11.56 1.82
N TRP A 45 -1.13 -12.15 0.66
CA TRP A 45 -0.07 -11.69 -0.24
C TRP A 45 -0.36 -10.29 -0.79
N ASP A 46 -1.55 -10.06 -1.36
CA ASP A 46 -1.95 -8.76 -1.89
C ASP A 46 -1.85 -7.68 -0.79
N THR A 47 -2.39 -7.96 0.40
CA THR A 47 -2.32 -7.04 1.55
C THR A 47 -0.88 -6.79 2.02
N LEU A 48 0.00 -7.80 1.97
CA LEU A 48 1.41 -7.67 2.35
C LEU A 48 2.20 -6.85 1.33
N VAL A 49 1.88 -6.97 0.04
CA VAL A 49 2.42 -6.11 -1.01
C VAL A 49 1.92 -4.66 -0.84
N GLU A 50 0.63 -4.45 -0.56
CA GLU A 50 0.06 -3.13 -0.30
C GLU A 50 0.63 -2.47 0.97
N ALA A 51 0.95 -3.25 2.00
CA ALA A 51 1.63 -2.79 3.23
C ALA A 51 3.14 -2.55 3.04
N GLY A 52 3.73 -3.07 1.96
CA GLY A 52 5.17 -2.98 1.69
C GLY A 52 5.60 -1.72 0.95
N TYR A 53 4.66 -0.94 0.41
CA TYR A 53 4.96 0.30 -0.30
C TYR A 53 5.06 1.47 0.68
N SER A 54 6.17 2.22 0.58
CA SER A 54 6.36 3.55 1.17
C SER A 54 6.08 4.62 0.11
N LEU A 55 5.75 5.85 0.53
CA LEU A 55 5.52 6.93 -0.42
C LEU A 55 6.78 7.23 -1.25
N GLY A 56 6.66 7.14 -2.58
CA GLY A 56 7.76 7.30 -3.53
C GLY A 56 8.33 6.00 -4.12
N ASP A 57 7.91 4.82 -3.63
CA ASP A 57 8.30 3.51 -4.21
C ASP A 57 7.65 3.24 -5.57
N ARG A 58 6.49 3.84 -5.83
CA ARG A 58 5.74 3.74 -7.08
C ARG A 58 5.08 5.07 -7.41
N MET A 59 4.89 5.34 -8.71
CA MET A 59 4.13 6.50 -9.18
C MET A 59 2.64 6.29 -8.88
N LEU A 60 2.09 7.08 -7.97
CA LEU A 60 0.66 7.07 -7.64
C LEU A 60 -0.09 8.05 -8.53
N TYR A 61 -1.24 7.63 -9.06
CA TYR A 61 -2.13 8.43 -9.90
C TYR A 61 -3.52 7.81 -9.94
N LEU A 62 -4.53 8.59 -10.32
CA LEU A 62 -5.91 8.12 -10.42
C LEU A 62 -6.04 7.08 -11.55
N LYS A 63 -6.54 5.88 -11.22
CA LYS A 63 -6.78 4.80 -12.19
C LYS A 63 -7.86 3.82 -11.71
N SER A 64 -8.22 2.88 -12.57
CA SER A 64 -9.08 1.74 -12.22
C SER A 64 -8.35 0.40 -12.43
N PRO A 65 -8.35 -0.54 -11.46
CA PRO A 65 -8.76 -0.33 -10.07
C PRO A 65 -7.82 0.67 -9.35
N MET A 66 -8.39 1.45 -8.42
CA MET A 66 -7.65 2.45 -7.63
C MET A 66 -6.46 1.82 -6.90
N PHE A 67 -5.37 2.58 -6.74
CA PHE A 67 -4.27 2.17 -5.87
C PHE A 67 -4.73 2.04 -4.43
N ARG A 68 -4.12 1.08 -3.74
CA ARG A 68 -4.31 0.81 -2.32
C ARG A 68 -2.96 0.56 -1.66
N GLY A 69 -2.78 1.00 -0.42
CA GLY A 69 -1.56 0.76 0.33
C GLY A 69 -1.27 1.81 1.39
N ASP A 70 -0.22 1.56 2.17
CA ASP A 70 0.20 2.45 3.26
C ASP A 70 0.86 3.73 2.69
N ASP A 71 1.50 3.64 1.53
CA ASP A 71 1.98 4.79 0.73
C ASP A 71 0.86 5.77 0.34
N VAL A 72 -0.32 5.25 -0.01
CA VAL A 72 -1.50 6.09 -0.30
C VAL A 72 -2.01 6.76 0.97
N ALA A 73 -2.05 6.03 2.09
CA ALA A 73 -2.46 6.59 3.38
C ALA A 73 -1.45 7.65 3.86
N GLU A 74 -0.15 7.44 3.61
CA GLU A 74 0.91 8.41 3.88
C GLU A 74 0.74 9.68 3.03
N LEU A 75 0.46 9.55 1.73
CA LEU A 75 0.17 10.70 0.86
C LEU A 75 -1.06 11.47 1.35
N GLN A 76 -2.15 10.78 1.68
CA GLN A 76 -3.37 11.39 2.24
C GLN A 76 -3.06 12.13 3.56
N ALA A 77 -2.28 11.53 4.45
CA ALA A 77 -1.89 12.17 5.71
C ALA A 77 -1.00 13.42 5.52
N ARG A 78 -0.04 13.36 4.58
CA ARG A 78 0.85 14.48 4.24
C ARG A 78 0.09 15.64 3.58
N LEU A 79 -0.76 15.36 2.59
CA LEU A 79 -1.61 16.39 1.94
C LEU A 79 -2.53 17.07 2.97
N GLY A 80 -3.15 16.29 3.86
CA GLY A 80 -3.98 16.79 4.95
C GLY A 80 -3.21 17.67 5.95
N SER A 81 -1.97 17.31 6.31
CA SER A 81 -1.18 18.06 7.29
C SER A 81 -0.68 19.41 6.79
N ILE A 82 -0.55 19.58 5.47
CA ILE A 82 -0.17 20.85 4.82
C ILE A 82 -1.37 21.66 4.26
N GLY A 83 -2.60 21.20 4.50
CA GLY A 83 -3.82 22.00 4.30
C GLY A 83 -4.70 21.66 3.08
N PHE A 84 -4.42 20.59 2.33
CA PHE A 84 -5.29 20.11 1.25
C PHE A 84 -6.29 19.06 1.78
N ASP A 85 -7.43 18.86 1.10
CA ASP A 85 -8.43 17.82 1.46
C ASP A 85 -8.39 16.60 0.51
N PRO A 86 -7.54 15.59 0.79
CA PRO A 86 -7.52 14.35 0.02
C PRO A 86 -8.69 13.41 0.36
N GLY A 87 -9.62 13.82 1.24
CA GLY A 87 -10.63 12.99 1.85
C GLY A 87 -10.14 12.31 3.14
N ARG A 88 -10.72 11.15 3.45
CA ARG A 88 -10.30 10.35 4.62
C ARG A 88 -8.96 9.71 4.34
N VAL A 89 -8.11 9.61 5.37
CA VAL A 89 -6.93 8.72 5.34
C VAL A 89 -7.42 7.27 5.44
N ASP A 90 -7.66 6.66 4.28
CA ASP A 90 -8.19 5.30 4.13
C ASP A 90 -7.32 4.41 3.24
N GLY A 91 -6.21 4.95 2.71
CA GLY A 91 -5.27 4.21 1.87
C GLY A 91 -5.81 3.90 0.48
N ILE A 92 -6.86 4.58 0.00
CA ILE A 92 -7.44 4.37 -1.34
C ILE A 92 -7.25 5.62 -2.21
N PHE A 93 -6.53 5.51 -3.32
CA PHE A 93 -6.26 6.63 -4.21
C PHE A 93 -7.47 6.90 -5.11
N GLY A 94 -8.42 7.69 -4.60
CA GLY A 94 -9.62 8.12 -5.32
C GLY A 94 -9.56 9.57 -5.79
N GLU A 95 -10.65 10.01 -6.42
CA GLU A 95 -10.83 11.36 -7.00
C GLU A 95 -10.38 12.50 -6.07
N ARG A 96 -10.76 12.44 -4.78
CA ARG A 96 -10.38 13.49 -3.80
C ARG A 96 -8.88 13.53 -3.54
N THR A 97 -8.24 12.38 -3.39
CA THR A 97 -6.78 12.29 -3.22
C THR A 97 -6.07 12.80 -4.48
N SER A 98 -6.59 12.48 -5.68
CA SER A 98 -6.07 13.03 -6.94
C SER A 98 -6.23 14.54 -7.05
N ARG A 99 -7.38 15.10 -6.64
CA ARG A 99 -7.62 16.54 -6.67
C ARG A 99 -6.71 17.29 -5.70
N ALA A 100 -6.61 16.83 -4.46
CA ALA A 100 -5.72 17.41 -3.46
C ALA A 100 -4.24 17.37 -3.87
N LEU A 101 -3.81 16.32 -4.58
CA LEU A 101 -2.48 16.22 -5.16
C LEU A 101 -2.25 17.27 -6.27
N ILE A 102 -3.21 17.44 -7.19
CA ILE A 102 -3.15 18.48 -8.24
C ILE A 102 -3.10 19.87 -7.59
N ASP A 103 -3.98 20.15 -6.63
CA ASP A 103 -4.01 21.43 -5.89
C ASP A 103 -2.66 21.69 -5.17
N PHE A 104 -2.04 20.66 -4.60
CA PHE A 104 -0.69 20.75 -4.02
C PHE A 104 0.37 21.09 -5.08
N GLN A 105 0.41 20.34 -6.18
CA GLN A 105 1.38 20.57 -7.27
C GLN A 105 1.26 21.99 -7.84
N GLU A 106 0.04 22.52 -8.02
CA GLU A 106 -0.21 23.93 -8.39
C GLU A 106 0.40 24.91 -7.37
N ASN A 107 0.23 24.66 -6.08
CA ASN A 107 0.71 25.55 -5.00
C ASN A 107 2.25 25.53 -4.82
N VAL A 108 2.92 24.42 -5.11
CA VAL A 108 4.39 24.32 -5.06
C VAL A 108 5.08 24.59 -6.40
N ALA A 109 4.34 25.08 -7.40
CA ALA A 109 4.81 25.38 -8.76
C ALA A 109 5.44 24.17 -9.49
N LEU A 110 4.97 22.96 -9.18
CA LEU A 110 5.22 21.74 -9.96
C LEU A 110 4.24 21.66 -11.15
N HIS A 111 4.44 20.69 -12.03
CA HIS A 111 3.46 20.39 -13.07
C HIS A 111 2.23 19.72 -12.44
N PRO A 112 1.01 20.28 -12.58
CA PRO A 112 -0.17 19.81 -11.85
C PRO A 112 -0.88 18.67 -12.60
N ASP A 113 -0.20 17.55 -12.71
CA ASP A 113 -0.58 16.40 -13.54
C ASP A 113 -1.29 15.27 -12.77
N GLY A 114 -1.31 15.33 -11.43
CA GLY A 114 -1.90 14.30 -10.58
C GLY A 114 -1.05 13.03 -10.46
N PHE A 115 0.22 13.07 -10.86
CA PHE A 115 1.18 11.98 -10.69
C PHE A 115 2.11 12.26 -9.51
N CYS A 116 1.98 11.46 -8.46
CA CYS A 116 2.91 11.49 -7.33
C CYS A 116 4.06 10.51 -7.60
N GLY A 117 5.08 10.99 -8.32
CA GLY A 117 6.40 10.36 -8.39
C GLY A 117 7.39 10.99 -7.39
N LYS A 118 8.69 10.75 -7.56
CA LYS A 118 9.72 11.14 -6.57
C LYS A 118 9.85 12.66 -6.43
N GLU A 119 9.69 13.36 -7.54
CA GLU A 119 9.63 14.82 -7.66
C GLU A 119 8.47 15.47 -6.87
N THR A 120 7.44 14.70 -6.52
CA THR A 120 6.33 15.17 -5.65
C THR A 120 6.61 14.91 -4.14
N VAL A 121 7.54 14.00 -3.83
CA VAL A 121 7.76 13.46 -2.46
C VAL A 121 9.06 13.98 -1.82
N THR A 122 9.91 14.66 -2.59
CA THR A 122 11.23 15.20 -2.19
C THR A 122 11.10 16.54 -1.46
#